data_AF-A0AA38GMK9-F1
#
_entry.id   AF-A0AA38GMK9-F1
#
_cell.length_a   1.000
_cell.length_b   1.000
_cell.length_c   1.000
_cell.angle_alpha   90.00
_cell.angle_beta   90.00
_cell.angle_gamma   90.00
#
_symmetry.space_group_name_H-M   'P 1'
#
loop_
_entity.id
_entity.type
_entity.pdbx_description
1 polymer ?
#
loop_
_entity_poly.entity_id
_entity_poly.type
_entity_poly.pdbx_seq_one_letter_code
_entity_poly.pdbx_strand_id
1 'polypeptide(L)'
;MRRNMNKNGEDIWGFEQKLGAQNSEVFLGLDGGTTSTVCVCTRVPLRNEPVPDPLPLLARAVGGCTNHNSMGETAARKEMEEVMAEALMMAGFSRLSVRAVCLAVSGVNHVSDQHRMIQWLRKIFPGNVQLYVQNDAVAALASGTAGKLHGCVLIAGTGSIAYGFTEDGREARAAGAGPILGDWGSGYGISAQALTAVIRAHDGRGPPTSLTSAILQELKLSGPDEVIGWTYADPSWARIAALVPVVKACAAAGDKVAKNVLLSAIQELAESVRAVVQRLNLCGKDGRDSFPLVMVGGVLETDNGWDMGKEVVRHIFKEFPGVIPIQPKVEPAVGAAMLAWNYYLKA
;
A
#
# COMPACT_ATOMS: atom_id res chain seq x y z
N MET A 1 5.23 -20.53 4.99
CA MET A 1 6.56 -21.18 4.96
C MET A 1 7.59 -20.09 5.23
N ARG A 2 8.35 -20.19 6.32
CA ARG A 2 9.35 -19.18 6.74
C ARG A 2 10.65 -19.37 5.94
N ARG A 3 11.27 -18.22 5.59
CA ARG A 3 12.57 -18.01 4.92
C ARG A 3 13.56 -19.18 5.05
N ASN A 4 13.97 -19.73 3.90
CA ASN A 4 15.14 -20.59 3.79
C ASN A 4 16.03 -20.16 2.60
N MET A 5 16.31 -18.86 2.52
CA MET A 5 17.37 -18.34 1.66
C MET A 5 18.38 -17.52 2.49
N ASN A 6 19.59 -18.08 2.53
CA ASN A 6 20.90 -17.45 2.51
C ASN A 6 21.18 -16.30 3.51
N LYS A 7 21.58 -16.68 4.73
CA LYS A 7 22.32 -15.80 5.66
C LYS A 7 23.84 -15.77 5.42
N ASN A 8 24.38 -16.50 4.45
CA ASN A 8 25.81 -16.73 4.30
C ASN A 8 26.33 -16.26 2.94
N GLY A 9 26.66 -14.97 2.77
CA GLY A 9 27.64 -14.43 1.79
C GLY A 9 27.64 -14.89 0.32
N GLU A 10 26.68 -15.68 -0.14
CA GLU A 10 26.59 -16.20 -1.50
C GLU A 10 26.02 -15.13 -2.44
N ASP A 11 26.44 -15.18 -3.70
CA ASP A 11 25.93 -14.36 -4.79
C ASP A 11 24.41 -14.57 -4.92
N ILE A 12 23.62 -13.50 -4.70
CA ILE A 12 22.15 -13.48 -4.78
C ILE A 12 21.65 -14.07 -6.11
N TRP A 13 22.43 -13.90 -7.18
CA TRP A 13 22.09 -14.34 -8.53
C TRP A 13 22.79 -15.64 -8.96
N GLY A 14 23.48 -16.33 -8.05
CA GLY A 14 24.23 -17.55 -8.36
C GLY A 14 23.36 -18.70 -8.93
N PHE A 15 22.04 -18.66 -8.70
CA PHE A 15 21.10 -19.63 -9.27
C PHE A 15 21.01 -19.57 -10.81
N GLU A 16 21.33 -18.43 -11.43
CA GLU A 16 21.23 -18.25 -12.88
C GLU A 16 22.15 -19.19 -13.66
N GLN A 17 23.28 -19.60 -13.07
CA GLN A 17 24.22 -20.56 -13.69
C GLN A 17 23.61 -21.95 -13.90
N LYS A 18 22.54 -22.28 -13.16
CA LYS A 18 21.82 -23.55 -13.26
C LYS A 18 20.67 -23.48 -14.26
N LEU A 19 20.35 -22.30 -14.77
CA LEU A 19 19.28 -22.10 -15.75
C LEU A 19 19.83 -22.27 -17.17
N GLY A 20 19.14 -23.08 -17.97
CA GLY A 20 19.42 -23.19 -19.41
C GLY A 20 19.05 -21.91 -20.17
N ALA A 21 19.43 -21.82 -21.44
CA ALA A 21 19.00 -20.71 -22.30
C ALA A 21 17.46 -20.69 -22.40
N GLN A 22 16.83 -19.59 -21.96
CA GLN A 22 15.38 -19.42 -22.01
C GLN A 22 15.01 -18.33 -22.99
N ASN A 23 14.19 -18.71 -23.98
CA ASN A 23 13.70 -17.82 -25.05
C ASN A 23 12.37 -17.16 -24.69
N SER A 24 12.09 -17.01 -23.40
CA SER A 24 10.76 -16.67 -22.89
C SER A 24 10.82 -15.39 -22.08
N GLU A 25 9.94 -14.45 -22.42
CA GLU A 25 9.93 -13.09 -21.87
C GLU A 25 9.04 -13.01 -20.63
N VAL A 26 9.56 -12.39 -19.57
CA VAL A 26 8.84 -12.19 -18.31
C VAL A 26 8.83 -10.73 -17.87
N PHE A 27 7.87 -10.41 -17.03
CA PHE A 27 7.63 -9.10 -16.45
C PHE A 27 7.62 -9.21 -14.92
N LEU A 28 8.22 -8.22 -14.26
CA LEU A 28 8.22 -8.14 -12.80
C LEU A 28 7.34 -6.98 -12.34
N GLY A 29 6.48 -7.26 -11.38
CA GLY A 29 5.71 -6.27 -10.63
C GLY A 29 6.09 -6.32 -9.16
N LEU A 30 6.44 -5.17 -8.59
CA LEU A 30 6.76 -5.04 -7.18
C LEU A 30 5.84 -4.04 -6.50
N ASP A 31 5.37 -4.42 -5.32
CA ASP A 31 4.67 -3.56 -4.36
C ASP A 31 5.43 -3.59 -3.03
N GLY A 32 6.06 -2.47 -2.67
CA GLY A 32 6.82 -2.34 -1.42
C GLY A 32 6.22 -1.32 -0.47
N GLY A 33 5.76 -1.79 0.68
CA GLY A 33 5.22 -0.96 1.74
C GLY A 33 6.19 -0.78 2.91
N THR A 34 5.67 -0.26 4.02
CA THR A 34 6.39 -0.09 5.29
C THR A 34 6.63 -1.41 6.04
N THR A 35 5.91 -2.48 5.68
CA THR A 35 5.90 -3.75 6.42
C THR A 35 6.50 -4.90 5.61
N SER A 36 6.13 -5.00 4.34
CA SER A 36 6.53 -6.08 3.43
C SER A 36 6.70 -5.57 2.02
N THR A 37 7.38 -6.36 1.20
CA THR A 37 7.49 -6.17 -0.24
C THR A 37 7.09 -7.44 -0.95
N VAL A 38 6.21 -7.33 -1.93
CA VAL A 38 5.80 -8.47 -2.76
C VAL A 38 6.35 -8.26 -4.16
N CYS A 39 7.02 -9.28 -4.69
CA CYS A 39 7.44 -9.33 -6.09
C CYS A 39 6.68 -10.46 -6.77
N VAL A 40 6.05 -10.17 -7.91
CA VAL A 40 5.45 -11.18 -8.78
C VAL A 40 6.19 -11.24 -10.10
N CYS A 41 6.40 -12.46 -10.57
CA CYS A 41 6.88 -12.74 -11.92
C CYS A 41 5.72 -13.27 -12.74
N THR A 42 5.48 -12.66 -13.90
CA THR A 42 4.41 -13.04 -14.81
C THR A 42 4.92 -13.13 -16.23
N ARG A 43 4.20 -13.91 -17.03
CA ARG A 43 4.33 -13.91 -18.48
C ARG A 43 3.07 -13.31 -19.04
N VAL A 44 3.20 -12.38 -19.96
CA VAL A 44 2.05 -11.78 -20.63
C VAL A 44 2.20 -11.94 -22.14
N PRO A 45 1.10 -12.21 -22.88
CA PRO A 45 1.19 -12.36 -24.32
C PRO A 45 1.79 -11.13 -25.02
N LEU A 46 2.53 -11.37 -26.09
CA LEU A 46 3.16 -10.32 -26.89
C LEU A 46 2.25 -9.93 -28.06
N ARG A 47 1.53 -8.80 -27.92
CA ARG A 47 0.65 -8.14 -28.91
C ARG A 47 -0.50 -9.03 -29.46
N ASN A 48 -1.69 -8.44 -29.62
CA ASN A 48 -2.89 -9.02 -30.26
C ASN A 48 -3.50 -10.29 -29.63
N GLU A 49 -2.97 -10.78 -28.51
CA GLU A 49 -3.61 -11.84 -27.71
C GLU A 49 -4.37 -11.24 -26.51
N PRO A 50 -5.54 -11.77 -26.15
CA PRO A 50 -6.29 -11.32 -24.99
C PRO A 50 -5.49 -11.53 -23.70
N VAL A 51 -5.52 -10.54 -22.81
CA VAL A 51 -4.93 -10.66 -21.48
C VAL A 51 -5.71 -11.72 -20.70
N PRO A 52 -5.06 -12.75 -20.14
CA PRO A 52 -5.76 -13.66 -19.24
C PRO A 52 -6.22 -12.92 -17.99
N ASP A 53 -7.46 -13.18 -17.55
CA ASP A 53 -8.00 -12.73 -16.27
C ASP A 53 -8.35 -13.99 -15.43
N PRO A 54 -7.62 -14.28 -14.34
CA PRO A 54 -6.52 -13.50 -13.78
C PRO A 54 -5.21 -13.61 -14.59
N LEU A 55 -4.33 -12.61 -14.45
CA LEU A 55 -3.00 -12.61 -15.05
C LEU A 55 -2.20 -13.84 -14.58
N PRO A 56 -1.55 -14.62 -15.48
CA PRO A 56 -0.88 -15.85 -15.07
C PRO A 56 0.39 -15.53 -14.29
N LEU A 57 0.37 -15.83 -12.99
CA LEU A 57 1.52 -15.65 -12.11
C LEU A 57 2.41 -16.89 -12.17
N LEU A 58 3.68 -16.70 -12.55
CA LEU A 58 4.69 -17.74 -12.56
C LEU A 58 5.31 -17.94 -11.18
N ALA A 59 5.50 -16.84 -10.45
CA ALA A 59 6.01 -16.85 -9.09
C ALA A 59 5.58 -15.62 -8.30
N ARG A 60 5.58 -15.77 -6.98
CA ARG A 60 5.32 -14.70 -6.02
C ARG A 60 6.30 -14.85 -4.85
N ALA A 61 7.15 -13.86 -4.64
CA ALA A 61 8.08 -13.78 -3.51
C ALA A 61 7.65 -12.66 -2.55
N VAL A 62 7.97 -12.83 -1.26
CA VAL A 62 7.65 -11.86 -0.22
C VAL A 62 8.90 -11.57 0.62
N GLY A 63 9.33 -10.32 0.56
CA GLY A 63 10.39 -9.76 1.39
C GLY A 63 9.86 -8.87 2.52
N GLY A 64 10.79 -8.38 3.32
CA GLY A 64 10.58 -7.36 4.35
C GLY A 64 10.29 -5.97 3.76
N CYS A 65 10.34 -4.97 4.64
CA CYS A 65 10.12 -3.57 4.27
C CYS A 65 11.15 -3.08 3.25
N THR A 66 10.72 -2.30 2.26
CA THR A 66 11.61 -1.60 1.31
C THR A 66 11.44 -0.09 1.34
N ASN A 67 10.73 0.43 2.35
CA ASN A 67 10.67 1.86 2.62
C ASN A 67 12.04 2.33 3.18
N HIS A 68 12.81 2.99 2.32
CA HIS A 68 14.13 3.51 2.67
C HIS A 68 14.10 4.55 3.81
N ASN A 69 12.99 5.26 3.99
CA ASN A 69 12.83 6.20 5.11
C ASN A 69 12.73 5.47 6.47
N SER A 70 12.31 4.20 6.48
CA SER A 70 12.15 3.40 7.70
C SER A 70 13.38 2.56 8.05
N MET A 71 14.05 1.94 7.06
CA MET A 71 15.15 0.99 7.31
C MET A 71 16.51 1.42 6.74
N GLY A 72 16.58 2.57 6.09
CA GLY A 72 17.78 3.05 5.41
C GLY A 72 17.97 2.44 4.01
N GLU A 73 18.74 3.15 3.19
CA GLU A 73 18.92 2.87 1.76
C GLU A 73 19.55 1.49 1.48
N THR A 74 20.63 1.15 2.18
CA THR A 74 21.36 -0.10 1.94
C THR A 74 20.49 -1.33 2.20
N ALA A 75 19.72 -1.32 3.30
CA ALA A 75 18.84 -2.43 3.67
C ALA A 75 17.67 -2.56 2.67
N ALA A 76 17.04 -1.43 2.32
CA ALA A 76 15.94 -1.42 1.36
C ALA A 76 16.37 -1.94 -0.03
N ARG A 77 17.55 -1.52 -0.52
CA ARG A 77 18.08 -2.00 -1.79
C ARG A 77 18.35 -3.51 -1.76
N LYS A 78 18.97 -4.00 -0.69
CA LYS A 78 19.29 -5.42 -0.54
C LYS A 78 18.01 -6.28 -0.52
N GLU A 79 17.02 -5.90 0.29
CA GLU A 79 15.75 -6.63 0.38
C GLU A 79 15.00 -6.64 -0.96
N MET A 80 15.03 -5.51 -1.70
CA MET A 80 14.45 -5.42 -3.04
C MET A 80 15.14 -6.35 -4.04
N GLU A 81 16.47 -6.43 -4.00
CA GLU A 81 17.25 -7.33 -4.86
C GLU A 81 16.97 -8.80 -4.54
N GLU A 82 16.94 -9.16 -3.24
CA GLU A 82 16.65 -10.52 -2.77
C GLU A 82 15.25 -10.98 -3.18
N VAL A 83 14.21 -10.15 -3.02
CA VAL A 83 12.84 -10.54 -3.37
C VAL A 83 12.65 -10.69 -4.88
N MET A 84 13.36 -9.91 -5.71
CA MET A 84 13.36 -10.09 -7.17
C MET A 84 14.08 -11.37 -7.58
N ALA A 85 15.24 -11.65 -6.97
CA ALA A 85 16.00 -12.87 -7.23
C ALA A 85 15.20 -14.12 -6.84
N GLU A 86 14.52 -14.09 -5.68
CA GLU A 86 13.67 -15.19 -5.24
C GLU A 86 12.50 -15.43 -6.21
N ALA A 87 11.82 -14.36 -6.65
CA ALA A 87 10.73 -14.49 -7.62
C ALA A 87 11.21 -15.07 -8.96
N LEU A 88 12.35 -14.62 -9.47
CA LEU A 88 12.94 -15.13 -10.71
C LEU A 88 13.42 -16.58 -10.58
N MET A 89 14.05 -16.93 -9.46
CA MET A 89 14.47 -18.30 -9.17
C MET A 89 13.27 -19.25 -9.10
N MET A 90 12.20 -18.88 -8.40
CA MET A 90 10.98 -19.70 -8.32
C MET A 90 10.28 -19.84 -9.67
N ALA A 91 10.31 -18.78 -10.49
CA ALA A 91 9.77 -18.85 -11.84
C ALA A 91 10.68 -19.65 -12.80
N GLY A 92 11.94 -19.89 -12.42
CA GLY A 92 12.94 -20.55 -13.24
C GLY A 92 13.53 -19.67 -14.34
N PHE A 93 13.56 -18.35 -14.17
CA PHE A 93 14.05 -17.37 -15.16
C PHE A 93 15.28 -16.61 -14.67
N SER A 94 16.15 -16.20 -15.58
CA SER A 94 17.25 -15.28 -15.28
C SER A 94 16.84 -13.83 -15.57
N ARG A 95 17.63 -12.87 -15.09
CA ARG A 95 17.47 -11.44 -15.37
C ARG A 95 17.49 -11.11 -16.85
N LEU A 96 18.15 -11.93 -17.67
CA LEU A 96 18.19 -11.76 -19.13
C LEU A 96 16.83 -11.99 -19.80
N SER A 97 15.92 -12.69 -19.13
CA SER A 97 14.56 -12.96 -19.62
C SER A 97 13.57 -11.83 -19.30
N VAL A 98 13.95 -10.89 -18.42
CA VAL A 98 13.08 -9.80 -17.99
C VAL A 98 13.02 -8.73 -19.06
N ARG A 99 11.81 -8.32 -19.47
CA ARG A 99 11.60 -7.23 -20.45
C ARG A 99 11.25 -5.92 -19.79
N ALA A 100 10.45 -5.95 -18.73
CA ALA A 100 10.16 -4.77 -17.94
C ALA A 100 9.94 -5.08 -16.46
N VAL A 101 10.23 -4.08 -15.64
CA VAL A 101 10.03 -4.07 -14.19
C VAL A 101 9.23 -2.82 -13.83
N CYS A 102 8.13 -3.00 -13.11
CA CYS A 102 7.45 -1.90 -12.43
C CYS A 102 7.64 -2.05 -10.92
N LEU A 103 8.36 -1.11 -10.34
CA LEU A 103 8.57 -0.98 -8.91
C LEU A 103 7.62 0.10 -8.37
N ALA A 104 6.57 -0.31 -7.67
CA ALA A 104 5.68 0.59 -6.95
C ALA A 104 6.01 0.50 -5.46
N VAL A 105 6.46 1.60 -4.87
CA VAL A 105 6.93 1.58 -3.47
C VAL A 105 6.54 2.84 -2.72
N SER A 106 6.22 2.62 -1.45
CA SER A 106 5.95 3.70 -0.50
C SER A 106 7.18 4.59 -0.32
N GLY A 107 6.96 5.90 -0.29
CA GLY A 107 8.03 6.90 -0.15
C GLY A 107 8.65 7.37 -1.46
N VAL A 108 8.24 6.85 -2.62
CA VAL A 108 8.51 7.49 -3.92
C VAL A 108 7.49 8.60 -4.11
N ASN A 109 7.94 9.84 -3.84
CA ASN A 109 7.09 11.03 -3.89
C ASN A 109 7.60 12.08 -4.87
N HIS A 110 8.90 12.07 -5.17
CA HIS A 110 9.54 13.01 -6.08
C HIS A 110 10.29 12.30 -7.20
N VAL A 111 10.50 13.04 -8.29
CA VAL A 111 11.28 12.57 -9.45
C VAL A 111 12.70 12.13 -9.04
N SER A 112 13.28 12.77 -8.02
CA SER A 112 14.56 12.35 -7.44
C SER A 112 14.52 10.95 -6.83
N ASP A 113 13.42 10.56 -6.19
CA ASP A 113 13.25 9.22 -5.62
C ASP A 113 13.13 8.18 -6.72
N GLN A 114 12.36 8.49 -7.78
CA GLN A 114 12.24 7.66 -8.96
C GLN A 114 13.60 7.43 -9.62
N HIS A 115 14.36 8.50 -9.88
CA HIS A 115 15.70 8.41 -10.47
C HIS A 115 16.66 7.58 -9.62
N ARG A 116 16.65 7.78 -8.29
CA ARG A 116 17.49 7.02 -7.36
C ARG A 116 17.21 5.51 -7.46
N MET A 117 15.95 5.12 -7.45
CA MET A 117 15.56 3.71 -7.54
C MET A 117 15.80 3.11 -8.93
N ILE A 118 15.58 3.88 -10.01
CA ILE A 118 15.96 3.46 -11.37
C ILE A 118 17.45 3.16 -11.43
N GLN A 119 18.30 4.00 -10.82
CA GLN A 119 19.75 3.75 -10.77
C GLN A 119 20.10 2.46 -10.02
N TRP A 120 19.36 2.08 -8.97
CA TRP A 120 19.55 0.80 -8.30
C TRP A 120 19.15 -0.37 -9.20
N LEU A 121 17.97 -0.30 -9.81
CA LEU A 121 17.47 -1.34 -10.72
C LEU A 121 18.38 -1.51 -11.94
N ARG A 122 18.98 -0.42 -12.45
CA ARG A 122 19.96 -0.46 -13.56
C ARG A 122 21.26 -1.19 -13.21
N LYS A 123 21.60 -1.34 -11.92
CA LYS A 123 22.73 -2.17 -11.48
C LYS A 123 22.40 -3.66 -11.46
N ILE A 124 21.11 -4.00 -11.48
CA ILE A 124 20.60 -5.37 -11.41
C ILE A 124 20.27 -5.86 -12.82
N PHE A 125 19.53 -5.08 -13.60
CA PHE A 125 19.00 -5.48 -14.89
C PHE A 125 19.80 -4.91 -16.08
N PRO A 126 19.91 -5.67 -17.18
CA PRO A 126 20.52 -5.21 -18.43
C PRO A 126 19.89 -3.92 -19.01
N GLY A 127 20.62 -3.25 -19.89
CA GLY A 127 20.22 -1.96 -20.48
C GLY A 127 18.93 -2.01 -21.31
N ASN A 128 18.58 -3.16 -21.89
CA ASN A 128 17.36 -3.36 -22.68
C ASN A 128 16.10 -3.57 -21.84
N VAL A 129 16.23 -3.76 -20.52
CA VAL A 129 15.07 -3.88 -19.62
C VAL A 129 14.45 -2.51 -19.40
N GLN A 130 13.14 -2.39 -19.55
CA GLN A 130 12.42 -1.17 -19.24
C GLN A 130 12.09 -1.11 -17.74
N LEU A 131 12.35 0.04 -17.11
CA LEU A 131 12.25 0.19 -15.67
C LEU A 131 11.29 1.34 -15.36
N TYR A 132 10.25 1.03 -14.60
CA TYR A 132 9.24 1.98 -14.16
C TYR A 132 9.27 2.02 -12.64
N VAL A 133 9.39 3.22 -12.08
CA VAL A 133 9.32 3.42 -10.63
C VAL A 133 8.16 4.36 -10.34
N GLN A 134 7.27 3.93 -9.47
CA GLN A 134 6.04 4.63 -9.15
C GLN A 134 5.79 4.62 -7.65
N ASN A 135 4.87 5.48 -7.22
CA ASN A 135 4.29 5.41 -5.88
C ASN A 135 3.47 4.10 -5.75
N ASP A 136 3.43 3.51 -4.56
CA ASP A 136 2.64 2.31 -4.24
C ASP A 136 1.15 2.45 -4.60
N ALA A 137 0.59 3.66 -4.45
CA ALA A 137 -0.77 3.97 -4.86
C ALA A 137 -1.06 3.72 -6.34
N VAL A 138 -0.07 3.85 -7.24
CA VAL A 138 -0.27 3.59 -8.68
C VAL A 138 -0.52 2.11 -8.95
N ALA A 139 0.22 1.23 -8.28
CA ALA A 139 0.02 -0.21 -8.38
C ALA A 139 -1.28 -0.66 -7.71
N ALA A 140 -1.62 -0.04 -6.57
CA ALA A 140 -2.89 -0.28 -5.89
C ALA A 140 -4.09 0.13 -6.75
N LEU A 141 -4.03 1.27 -7.46
CA LEU A 141 -5.07 1.63 -8.42
C LEU A 141 -5.17 0.58 -9.53
N ALA A 142 -4.04 0.25 -10.15
CA ALA A 142 -3.96 -0.71 -11.25
C ALA A 142 -4.50 -2.10 -10.91
N SER A 143 -4.35 -2.57 -9.65
CA SER A 143 -4.88 -3.86 -9.23
C SER A 143 -6.41 -3.91 -9.15
N GLY A 144 -7.06 -2.76 -8.92
CA GLY A 144 -8.52 -2.63 -8.95
C GLY A 144 -9.10 -2.35 -10.34
N THR A 145 -8.30 -1.86 -11.27
CA THR A 145 -8.75 -1.38 -12.60
C THR A 145 -8.18 -2.20 -13.78
N ALA A 146 -7.68 -3.40 -13.51
CA ALA A 146 -7.07 -4.28 -14.51
C ALA A 146 -5.95 -3.60 -15.32
N GLY A 147 -5.06 -2.89 -14.63
CA GLY A 147 -3.90 -2.22 -15.24
C GLY A 147 -4.18 -0.84 -15.83
N LYS A 148 -5.42 -0.35 -15.79
CA LYS A 148 -5.78 0.99 -16.32
C LYS A 148 -5.58 2.08 -15.26
N LEU A 149 -4.88 3.15 -15.59
CA LEU A 149 -4.76 4.30 -14.70
C LEU A 149 -5.90 5.29 -14.94
N HIS A 150 -7.04 5.04 -14.29
CA HIS A 150 -8.21 5.91 -14.32
C HIS A 150 -9.00 5.78 -13.01
N GLY A 151 -9.49 6.91 -12.49
CA GLY A 151 -10.27 7.00 -11.25
C GLY A 151 -9.41 7.38 -10.05
N CYS A 152 -9.82 6.92 -8.87
CA CYS A 152 -9.16 7.21 -7.60
C CYS A 152 -8.83 5.91 -6.86
N VAL A 153 -7.71 5.87 -6.16
CA VAL A 153 -7.40 4.88 -5.15
C VAL A 153 -7.38 5.56 -3.79
N LEU A 154 -7.90 4.88 -2.77
CA LEU A 154 -7.78 5.21 -1.37
C LEU A 154 -7.05 4.07 -0.67
N ILE A 155 -5.87 4.37 -0.14
CA ILE A 155 -5.12 3.44 0.72
C ILE A 155 -5.31 3.91 2.17
N ALA A 156 -5.70 3.00 3.06
CA ALA A 156 -5.59 3.21 4.50
C ALA A 156 -5.07 1.94 5.19
N GLY A 157 -3.78 1.98 5.55
CA GLY A 157 -3.07 0.97 6.33
C GLY A 157 -2.39 1.65 7.52
N THR A 158 -1.09 1.45 7.72
CA THR A 158 -0.32 2.21 8.71
C THR A 158 -0.40 3.72 8.47
N GLY A 159 -0.26 4.15 7.21
CA GLY A 159 -0.53 5.51 6.72
C GLY A 159 -1.77 5.54 5.82
N SER A 160 -2.08 6.69 5.23
CA SER A 160 -3.21 6.83 4.31
C SER A 160 -2.91 7.76 3.15
N ILE A 161 -3.44 7.49 1.97
CA ILE A 161 -3.29 8.33 0.78
C ILE A 161 -4.50 8.17 -0.13
N ALA A 162 -4.95 9.28 -0.73
CA ALA A 162 -5.82 9.27 -1.90
C ALA A 162 -5.02 9.71 -3.13
N TYR A 163 -5.07 8.94 -4.20
CA TYR A 163 -4.37 9.27 -5.45
C TYR A 163 -5.25 8.94 -6.64
N GLY A 164 -5.25 9.77 -7.67
CA GLY A 164 -6.13 9.57 -8.81
C GLY A 164 -5.51 9.96 -10.13
N PHE A 165 -6.09 9.41 -11.18
CA PHE A 165 -5.68 9.59 -12.56
C PHE A 165 -6.89 9.77 -13.47
N THR A 166 -6.72 10.60 -14.48
CA THR A 166 -7.66 10.76 -15.59
C THR A 166 -7.12 10.03 -16.82
N GLU A 167 -7.98 9.71 -17.80
CA GLU A 167 -7.55 8.94 -18.98
C GLU A 167 -6.50 9.67 -19.84
N ASP A 168 -6.49 11.01 -19.79
CA ASP A 168 -5.50 11.87 -20.43
C ASP A 168 -4.17 11.95 -19.66
N GLY A 169 -4.06 11.26 -18.53
CA GLY A 169 -2.85 11.15 -17.73
C GLY A 169 -2.66 12.23 -16.66
N ARG A 170 -3.62 13.15 -16.44
CA ARG A 170 -3.50 14.08 -15.29
C ARG A 170 -3.67 13.30 -13.99
N GLU A 171 -2.90 13.69 -12.99
CA GLU A 171 -2.86 13.04 -11.68
C GLU A 171 -3.07 14.04 -10.54
N ALA A 172 -3.58 13.54 -9.41
CA ALA A 172 -3.77 14.36 -8.21
C ALA A 172 -3.70 13.51 -6.94
N ARG A 173 -2.91 13.96 -5.96
CA ARG A 173 -2.73 13.31 -4.65
C ARG A 173 -3.30 14.13 -3.51
N ALA A 174 -3.92 13.49 -2.52
CA ALA A 174 -4.29 14.08 -1.22
C ALA A 174 -3.88 13.13 -0.09
N ALA A 175 -3.59 13.68 1.10
CA ALA A 175 -2.94 12.96 2.20
C ALA A 175 -1.60 12.30 1.77
N GLY A 176 -1.11 11.31 2.53
CA GLY A 176 0.16 10.62 2.29
C GLY A 176 1.38 11.44 2.68
N ALA A 177 1.20 12.42 3.57
CA ALA A 177 2.27 13.28 4.07
C ALA A 177 2.96 12.70 5.33
N GLY A 178 2.43 11.59 5.85
CA GLY A 178 2.89 10.97 7.07
C GLY A 178 2.17 11.51 8.32
N PRO A 179 2.35 10.83 9.47
CA PRO A 179 1.53 11.02 10.66
C PRO A 179 1.74 12.35 11.39
N ILE A 180 2.85 13.04 11.12
CA ILE A 180 3.11 14.38 11.71
C ILE A 180 2.31 15.45 10.96
N LEU A 181 2.16 15.28 9.65
CA LEU A 181 1.58 16.28 8.74
C LEU A 181 0.12 15.97 8.40
N GLY A 182 -0.43 14.86 8.90
CA GLY A 182 -1.79 14.42 8.62
C GLY A 182 -1.95 12.92 8.75
N ASP A 183 -2.60 12.31 7.76
CA ASP A 183 -2.95 10.89 7.72
C ASP A 183 -3.81 10.46 8.93
N TRP A 184 -4.68 11.34 9.41
CA TRP A 184 -5.55 11.07 10.57
C TRP A 184 -6.59 9.97 10.33
N GLY A 185 -6.86 9.66 9.06
CA GLY A 185 -7.66 8.50 8.62
C GLY A 185 -6.92 7.16 8.62
N SER A 186 -5.60 7.17 8.78
CA SER A 186 -4.77 5.96 8.80
C SER A 186 -4.90 5.17 10.10
N GLY A 187 -4.36 3.95 10.11
CA GLY A 187 -4.29 3.14 11.32
C GLY A 187 -3.44 3.79 12.42
N TYR A 188 -2.35 4.48 12.05
CA TYR A 188 -1.60 5.30 13.01
C TYR A 188 -2.48 6.43 13.55
N GLY A 189 -3.14 7.19 12.66
CA GLY A 189 -3.99 8.33 13.03
C GLY A 189 -5.14 7.96 13.97
N ILE A 190 -5.83 6.85 13.68
CA ILE A 190 -6.89 6.27 14.52
C ILE A 190 -6.33 5.91 15.90
N SER A 191 -5.21 5.19 15.93
CA SER A 191 -4.64 4.67 17.18
C SER A 191 -4.01 5.77 18.03
N ALA A 192 -3.38 6.77 17.42
CA ALA A 192 -2.83 7.95 18.11
C ALA A 192 -3.94 8.78 18.78
N GLN A 193 -5.08 8.95 18.10
CA GLN A 193 -6.25 9.60 18.68
C GLN A 193 -6.83 8.78 19.85
N ALA A 194 -6.86 7.45 19.74
CA ALA A 194 -7.31 6.58 20.82
C ALA A 194 -6.37 6.63 22.04
N LEU A 195 -5.05 6.58 21.84
CA LEU A 195 -4.05 6.75 22.91
C LEU A 195 -4.19 8.12 23.58
N THR A 196 -4.39 9.17 22.78
CA THR A 196 -4.67 10.52 23.29
C THR A 196 -5.93 10.53 24.15
N ALA A 197 -6.99 9.84 23.73
CA ALA A 197 -8.22 9.73 24.50
C ALA A 197 -8.01 9.00 25.83
N VAL A 198 -7.18 7.95 25.87
CA VAL A 198 -6.80 7.26 27.12
C VAL A 198 -6.09 8.22 28.09
N ILE A 199 -5.11 8.98 27.63
CA ILE A 199 -4.40 9.94 28.48
C ILE A 199 -5.35 11.03 28.98
N ARG A 200 -6.22 11.56 28.12
CA ARG A 200 -7.22 12.57 28.51
C ARG A 200 -8.22 12.04 29.52
N ALA A 201 -8.65 10.78 29.40
CA ALA A 201 -9.53 10.16 30.39
C ALA A 201 -8.82 9.96 31.74
N HIS A 202 -7.52 9.64 31.71
CA HIS A 202 -6.71 9.47 32.90
C HIS A 202 -6.46 10.79 33.66
N ASP A 203 -6.10 11.86 32.95
CA ASP A 203 -5.81 13.17 33.55
C ASP A 203 -7.04 14.07 33.78
N GLY A 204 -8.25 13.55 33.48
CA GLY A 204 -9.51 14.24 33.72
C GLY A 204 -9.93 15.27 32.66
N ARG A 205 -9.15 15.45 31.57
CA ARG A 205 -9.52 16.35 30.45
C ARG A 205 -10.52 15.74 29.45
N GLY A 206 -10.79 14.45 29.56
CA GLY A 206 -11.68 13.69 28.69
C GLY A 206 -12.67 12.84 29.48
N PRO A 207 -13.76 12.39 28.83
CA PRO A 207 -14.71 11.48 29.46
C PRO A 207 -14.07 10.09 29.70
N PRO A 208 -14.58 9.32 30.67
CA PRO A 208 -14.22 7.91 30.80
C PRO A 208 -14.52 7.13 29.52
N THR A 209 -13.68 6.15 29.19
CA THR A 209 -13.80 5.31 27.99
C THR A 209 -13.30 3.89 28.24
N SER A 210 -13.91 2.91 27.59
CA SER A 210 -13.44 1.53 27.59
C SER A 210 -12.11 1.35 26.86
N LEU A 211 -11.68 2.35 26.05
CA LEU A 211 -10.36 2.33 25.42
C LEU A 211 -9.23 2.23 26.44
N THR A 212 -9.40 2.83 27.63
CA THR A 212 -8.37 2.79 28.68
C THR A 212 -8.04 1.36 29.08
N SER A 213 -9.04 0.59 29.53
CA SER A 213 -8.80 -0.79 29.95
C SER A 213 -8.40 -1.69 28.77
N ALA A 214 -9.03 -1.52 27.61
CA ALA A 214 -8.78 -2.37 26.45
C ALA A 214 -7.36 -2.20 25.88
N ILE A 215 -6.87 -0.96 25.76
CA ILE A 215 -5.51 -0.68 25.26
C ILE A 215 -4.47 -1.13 26.29
N LEU A 216 -4.67 -0.88 27.59
CA LEU A 216 -3.73 -1.34 28.62
C LEU A 216 -3.61 -2.87 28.62
N GLN A 217 -4.72 -3.59 28.44
CA GLN A 217 -4.72 -5.04 28.32
C GLN A 217 -3.93 -5.51 27.08
N GLU A 218 -4.19 -4.92 25.92
CA GLU A 218 -3.49 -5.26 24.67
C GLU A 218 -1.97 -5.03 24.80
N LEU A 219 -1.59 -3.90 25.42
CA LEU A 219 -0.19 -3.51 25.59
C LEU A 219 0.48 -4.15 26.80
N LYS A 220 -0.27 -4.89 27.64
CA LYS A 220 0.17 -5.48 28.91
C LYS A 220 0.77 -4.45 29.87
N LEU A 221 0.13 -3.28 29.96
CA LEU A 221 0.54 -2.18 30.83
C LEU A 221 -0.30 -2.17 32.10
N SER A 222 0.31 -1.78 33.23
CA SER A 222 -0.35 -1.79 34.54
C SER A 222 -1.23 -0.57 34.76
N GLY A 223 -0.99 0.52 34.04
CA GLY A 223 -1.75 1.76 34.16
C GLY A 223 -1.49 2.77 33.04
N PRO A 224 -2.32 3.83 32.93
CA PRO A 224 -2.21 4.82 31.86
C PRO A 224 -0.88 5.58 31.81
N ASP A 225 -0.21 5.78 32.96
CA ASP A 225 1.09 6.45 33.02
C ASP A 225 2.19 5.73 32.21
N GLU A 226 2.11 4.40 32.08
CA GLU A 226 3.07 3.59 31.34
C GLU A 226 2.94 3.76 29.81
N VAL A 227 1.81 4.30 29.32
CA VAL A 227 1.57 4.54 27.89
C VAL A 227 2.59 5.51 27.31
N ILE A 228 3.03 6.50 28.10
CA ILE A 228 4.07 7.46 27.68
C ILE A 228 5.37 6.72 27.38
N GLY A 229 5.86 5.93 28.34
CA GLY A 229 7.08 5.14 28.18
C GLY A 229 6.97 4.15 27.02
N TRP A 230 5.84 3.47 26.89
CA TRP A 230 5.58 2.55 25.77
C TRP A 230 5.63 3.27 24.42
N THR A 231 5.06 4.46 24.31
CA THR A 231 4.97 5.22 23.04
C THR A 231 6.35 5.71 22.58
N TYR A 232 7.16 6.25 23.48
CA TYR A 232 8.47 6.82 23.14
C TYR A 232 9.60 5.78 23.07
N ALA A 233 9.38 4.56 23.57
CA ALA A 233 10.39 3.49 23.51
C ALA A 233 10.67 2.96 22.10
N ASP A 234 9.73 3.11 21.16
CA ASP A 234 9.87 2.63 19.78
C ASP A 234 9.10 3.56 18.82
N PRO A 235 9.78 4.21 17.84
CA PRO A 235 9.15 5.14 16.90
C PRO A 235 8.31 4.46 15.80
N SER A 236 8.20 3.12 15.79
CA SER A 236 7.50 2.36 14.76
C SER A 236 6.01 2.73 14.64
N TRP A 237 5.63 3.28 13.48
CA TRP A 237 4.24 3.61 13.18
C TRP A 237 3.34 2.37 13.12
N ALA A 238 3.89 1.23 12.66
CA ALA A 238 3.16 -0.01 12.54
C ALA A 238 2.72 -0.55 13.91
N ARG A 239 3.55 -0.36 14.95
CA ARG A 239 3.23 -0.75 16.33
C ARG A 239 2.07 0.06 16.90
N ILE A 240 2.02 1.37 16.59
CA ILE A 240 0.88 2.22 16.95
C ILE A 240 -0.37 1.80 16.17
N ALA A 241 -0.25 1.65 14.85
CA ALA A 241 -1.36 1.29 13.97
C ALA A 241 -1.97 -0.09 14.28
N ALA A 242 -1.22 -0.99 14.92
CA ALA A 242 -1.71 -2.30 15.35
C ALA A 242 -2.85 -2.23 16.40
N LEU A 243 -3.10 -1.06 17.02
CA LEU A 243 -4.19 -0.86 17.98
C LEU A 243 -5.58 -0.65 17.33
N VAL A 244 -5.66 -0.47 16.00
CA VAL A 244 -6.95 -0.27 15.29
C VAL A 244 -8.01 -1.32 15.65
N PRO A 245 -7.72 -2.63 15.71
CA PRO A 245 -8.73 -3.62 16.09
C PRO A 245 -9.33 -3.41 17.48
N VAL A 246 -8.53 -2.93 18.45
CA VAL A 246 -8.99 -2.60 19.80
C VAL A 246 -9.97 -1.43 19.76
N VAL A 247 -9.65 -0.39 18.98
CA VAL A 247 -10.52 0.79 18.80
C VAL A 247 -11.84 0.39 18.15
N LYS A 248 -11.80 -0.43 17.09
CA LYS A 248 -13.00 -0.95 16.41
C LYS A 248 -13.86 -1.79 17.36
N ALA A 249 -13.24 -2.66 18.18
CA ALA A 249 -13.96 -3.46 19.16
C ALA A 249 -14.67 -2.61 20.22
N CYS A 250 -14.00 -1.58 20.77
CA CYS A 250 -14.64 -0.66 21.71
C CYS A 250 -15.81 0.11 21.08
N ALA A 251 -15.65 0.59 19.84
CA ALA A 251 -16.71 1.27 19.11
C ALA A 251 -17.92 0.35 18.87
N ALA A 252 -17.69 -0.90 18.44
CA ALA A 252 -18.72 -1.91 18.27
C ALA A 252 -19.45 -2.23 19.58
N ALA A 253 -18.72 -2.25 20.71
CA ALA A 253 -19.28 -2.43 22.05
C ALA A 253 -20.05 -1.20 22.59
N GLY A 254 -20.12 -0.11 21.85
CA GLY A 254 -20.94 1.06 22.19
C GLY A 254 -20.17 2.24 22.79
N ASP A 255 -18.84 2.17 22.91
CA ASP A 255 -18.04 3.27 23.45
C ASP A 255 -18.11 4.50 22.53
N LYS A 256 -18.57 5.64 23.08
CA LYS A 256 -18.78 6.88 22.33
C LYS A 256 -17.47 7.53 21.89
N VAL A 257 -16.41 7.41 22.70
CA VAL A 257 -15.11 8.01 22.41
C VAL A 257 -14.46 7.27 21.23
N ALA A 258 -14.44 5.95 21.27
CA ALA A 258 -13.96 5.10 20.18
C ALA A 258 -14.75 5.35 18.89
N LYS A 259 -16.09 5.43 18.96
CA LYS A 259 -16.93 5.79 17.81
C LYS A 259 -16.54 7.15 17.21
N ASN A 260 -16.34 8.16 18.05
CA ASN A 260 -15.94 9.49 17.58
C ASN A 260 -14.57 9.46 16.89
N VAL A 261 -13.60 8.71 17.43
CA VAL A 261 -12.29 8.52 16.77
C VAL A 261 -12.46 7.93 15.36
N LEU A 262 -13.26 6.88 15.22
CA LEU A 262 -13.49 6.24 13.91
C LEU A 262 -14.25 7.17 12.95
N LEU A 263 -15.26 7.91 13.43
CA LEU A 263 -16.00 8.88 12.62
C LEU A 263 -15.11 10.02 12.11
N SER A 264 -14.21 10.55 12.94
CA SER A 264 -13.22 11.53 12.50
C SER A 264 -12.30 10.96 11.42
N ALA A 265 -11.82 9.73 11.60
CA ALA A 265 -11.00 9.06 10.59
C ALA A 265 -11.74 8.83 9.26
N ILE A 266 -13.02 8.43 9.32
CA ILE A 266 -13.89 8.28 8.14
C ILE A 266 -14.01 9.62 7.39
N GLN A 267 -14.23 10.71 8.13
CA GLN A 267 -14.34 12.04 7.53
C GLN A 267 -13.04 12.37 6.77
N GLU A 268 -11.88 12.29 7.43
CA GLU A 268 -10.56 12.57 6.86
C GLU A 268 -10.27 11.77 5.56
N LEU A 269 -10.62 10.48 5.55
CA LEU A 269 -10.48 9.63 4.36
C LEU A 269 -11.41 10.10 3.22
N ALA A 270 -12.66 10.42 3.53
CA ALA A 270 -13.62 10.94 2.55
C ALA A 270 -13.20 12.31 2.00
N GLU A 271 -12.66 13.21 2.84
CA GLU A 271 -12.15 14.51 2.41
C GLU A 271 -10.96 14.37 1.46
N SER A 272 -10.10 13.39 1.73
CA SER A 272 -8.94 13.07 0.88
C SER A 272 -9.38 12.62 -0.52
N VAL A 273 -10.37 11.71 -0.60
CA VAL A 273 -10.94 11.28 -1.89
C VAL A 273 -11.59 12.45 -2.62
N ARG A 274 -12.41 13.24 -1.91
CA ARG A 274 -13.07 14.43 -2.46
C ARG A 274 -12.07 15.40 -3.09
N ALA A 275 -10.96 15.68 -2.39
CA ALA A 275 -9.93 16.59 -2.89
C ALA A 275 -9.29 16.09 -4.20
N VAL A 276 -9.13 14.77 -4.38
CA VAL A 276 -8.63 14.17 -5.63
C VAL A 276 -9.69 14.26 -6.73
N VAL A 277 -10.92 13.81 -6.43
CA VAL A 277 -12.04 13.78 -7.38
C VAL A 277 -12.32 15.15 -7.97
N GLN A 278 -12.36 16.20 -7.13
CA GLN A 278 -12.63 17.57 -7.56
C GLN A 278 -11.50 18.15 -8.42
N ARG A 279 -10.22 17.98 -8.03
CA ARG A 279 -9.08 18.50 -8.82
C ARG A 279 -8.96 17.86 -10.19
N LEU A 280 -9.31 16.58 -10.29
CA LEU A 280 -9.26 15.85 -11.55
C LEU A 280 -10.55 15.97 -12.37
N ASN A 281 -11.62 16.47 -11.75
CA ASN A 281 -12.98 16.47 -12.30
C ASN A 281 -13.44 15.06 -12.71
N LEU A 282 -13.16 14.06 -11.85
CA LEU A 282 -13.50 12.64 -12.12
C LEU A 282 -15.01 12.39 -12.15
N CYS A 283 -15.78 13.19 -11.42
CA CYS A 283 -17.23 13.10 -11.35
C CYS A 283 -17.94 13.94 -12.42
N GLY A 284 -17.23 14.50 -13.39
CA GLY A 284 -17.85 15.31 -14.43
C GLY A 284 -18.36 16.67 -13.95
N LYS A 285 -18.88 17.46 -14.90
CA LYS A 285 -19.33 18.85 -14.61
C LYS A 285 -20.54 18.93 -13.70
N ASP A 286 -21.39 17.90 -13.69
CA ASP A 286 -22.60 17.83 -12.88
C ASP A 286 -22.43 16.97 -11.61
N GLY A 287 -21.21 16.43 -11.39
CA GLY A 287 -20.87 15.60 -10.23
C GLY A 287 -21.39 14.16 -10.29
N ARG A 288 -21.90 13.70 -11.45
CA ARG A 288 -22.59 12.40 -11.59
C ARG A 288 -21.85 11.38 -12.45
N ASP A 289 -20.78 11.76 -13.14
CA ASP A 289 -20.01 10.80 -13.95
C ASP A 289 -19.48 9.68 -13.06
N SER A 290 -19.47 8.48 -13.62
CA SER A 290 -18.96 7.31 -12.91
C SER A 290 -17.45 7.27 -12.92
N PHE A 291 -16.87 6.96 -11.75
CA PHE A 291 -15.43 6.72 -11.63
C PHE A 291 -15.14 5.59 -10.63
N PRO A 292 -14.11 4.77 -10.87
CA PRO A 292 -13.73 3.74 -9.92
C PRO A 292 -13.03 4.37 -8.70
N LEU A 293 -13.40 3.89 -7.51
CA LEU A 293 -12.70 4.14 -6.26
C LEU A 293 -12.13 2.83 -5.75
N VAL A 294 -10.85 2.60 -6.02
CA VAL A 294 -10.13 1.41 -5.54
C VAL A 294 -9.78 1.60 -4.07
N MET A 295 -10.11 0.63 -3.21
CA MET A 295 -9.89 0.70 -1.77
C MET A 295 -8.91 -0.39 -1.34
N VAL A 296 -7.82 0.01 -0.67
CA VAL A 296 -6.75 -0.91 -0.24
C VAL A 296 -6.31 -0.61 1.19
N GLY A 297 -5.95 -1.66 1.94
CA GLY A 297 -5.34 -1.57 3.26
C GLY A 297 -6.27 -1.99 4.40
N GLY A 298 -5.67 -2.56 5.45
CA GLY A 298 -6.38 -3.24 6.53
C GLY A 298 -7.35 -2.37 7.35
N VAL A 299 -7.27 -1.04 7.26
CA VAL A 299 -8.28 -0.17 7.89
C VAL A 299 -9.62 -0.29 7.16
N LEU A 300 -9.58 -0.41 5.83
CA LEU A 300 -10.76 -0.46 4.94
C LEU A 300 -11.30 -1.88 4.72
N GLU A 301 -10.62 -2.90 5.23
CA GLU A 301 -11.08 -4.27 5.15
C GLU A 301 -12.37 -4.47 5.96
N THR A 302 -13.26 -5.28 5.40
CA THR A 302 -14.54 -5.62 6.02
C THR A 302 -14.27 -6.48 7.26
N ASP A 303 -14.78 -6.05 8.41
CA ASP A 303 -14.77 -6.84 9.63
C ASP A 303 -16.18 -6.96 10.23
N ASN A 304 -16.35 -7.95 11.11
CA ASN A 304 -17.64 -8.24 11.74
C ASN A 304 -18.06 -7.22 12.82
N GLY A 305 -17.26 -6.17 13.06
CA GLY A 305 -17.47 -5.20 14.14
C GLY A 305 -17.89 -3.83 13.63
N TRP A 306 -16.96 -3.12 12.99
CA TRP A 306 -17.14 -1.77 12.49
C TRP A 306 -16.49 -1.61 11.11
N ASP A 307 -17.30 -1.78 10.08
CA ASP A 307 -16.89 -1.69 8.67
C ASP A 307 -16.60 -0.22 8.26
N MET A 308 -15.34 0.17 8.47
CA MET A 308 -14.82 1.48 8.08
C MET A 308 -14.94 1.72 6.58
N GLY A 309 -14.66 0.72 5.74
CA GLY A 309 -14.70 0.85 4.29
C GLY A 309 -16.08 1.24 3.80
N LYS A 310 -17.12 0.55 4.29
CA LYS A 310 -18.51 0.86 3.97
C LYS A 310 -18.94 2.25 4.43
N GLU A 311 -18.53 2.68 5.63
CA GLU A 311 -18.86 4.02 6.12
C GLU A 311 -18.16 5.13 5.34
N VAL A 312 -16.91 4.93 4.92
CA VAL A 312 -16.19 5.86 4.02
C VAL A 312 -16.92 5.97 2.68
N VAL A 313 -17.27 4.84 2.06
CA VAL A 313 -18.04 4.83 0.81
C VAL A 313 -19.38 5.54 0.99
N ARG A 314 -20.08 5.32 2.10
CA ARG A 314 -21.35 6.01 2.40
C ARG A 314 -21.18 7.53 2.51
N HIS A 315 -20.07 8.02 3.05
CA HIS A 315 -19.79 9.45 3.09
C HIS A 315 -19.50 10.01 1.69
N ILE A 316 -18.69 9.32 0.91
CA ILE A 316 -18.33 9.71 -0.46
C ILE A 316 -19.57 9.72 -1.37
N PHE A 317 -20.43 8.70 -1.27
CA PHE A 317 -21.62 8.55 -2.10
C PHE A 317 -22.63 9.69 -1.95
N LYS A 318 -22.67 10.37 -0.79
CA LYS A 318 -23.54 11.54 -0.57
C LYS A 318 -23.19 12.71 -1.48
N GLU A 319 -21.90 12.85 -1.82
CA GLU A 319 -21.40 13.93 -2.67
C GLU A 319 -21.18 13.47 -4.11
N PHE A 320 -20.76 12.20 -4.29
CA PHE A 320 -20.43 11.61 -5.59
C PHE A 320 -21.23 10.32 -5.81
N PRO A 321 -22.50 10.41 -6.26
CA PRO A 321 -23.34 9.23 -6.46
C PRO A 321 -22.84 8.30 -7.58
N GLY A 322 -21.97 8.80 -8.47
CA GLY A 322 -21.33 8.01 -9.53
C GLY A 322 -20.14 7.15 -9.07
N VAL A 323 -19.72 7.23 -7.79
CA VAL A 323 -18.58 6.46 -7.30
C VAL A 323 -18.83 4.96 -7.41
N ILE A 324 -17.86 4.23 -7.98
CA ILE A 324 -17.88 2.77 -8.08
C ILE A 324 -16.80 2.22 -7.14
N PRO A 325 -17.13 1.83 -5.89
CA PRO A 325 -16.14 1.28 -4.98
C PRO A 325 -15.66 -0.11 -5.46
N ILE A 326 -14.35 -0.31 -5.45
CA ILE A 326 -13.71 -1.55 -5.90
C ILE A 326 -12.76 -2.03 -4.79
N GLN A 327 -12.97 -3.25 -4.33
CA GLN A 327 -11.92 -4.01 -3.64
C GLN A 327 -11.16 -4.84 -4.68
N PRO A 328 -9.83 -4.65 -4.82
CA PRO A 328 -9.04 -5.43 -5.75
C PRO A 328 -9.16 -6.93 -5.52
N LYS A 329 -9.29 -7.70 -6.60
CA LYS A 329 -9.25 -9.18 -6.56
C LYS A 329 -7.83 -9.74 -6.55
N VAL A 330 -6.84 -8.88 -6.82
CA VAL A 330 -5.42 -9.22 -6.88
C VAL A 330 -4.61 -8.21 -6.07
N GLU A 331 -3.44 -8.64 -5.59
CA GLU A 331 -2.54 -7.77 -4.84
C GLU A 331 -1.97 -6.63 -5.71
N PRO A 332 -1.56 -5.49 -5.12
CA PRO A 332 -0.96 -4.39 -5.88
C PRO A 332 0.27 -4.80 -6.70
N ALA A 333 1.07 -5.77 -6.25
CA ALA A 333 2.20 -6.30 -7.04
C ALA A 333 1.76 -6.83 -8.42
N VAL A 334 0.57 -7.42 -8.52
CA VAL A 334 -0.02 -7.84 -9.81
C VAL A 334 -0.41 -6.61 -10.64
N GLY A 335 -0.97 -5.58 -10.02
CA GLY A 335 -1.22 -4.28 -10.66
C GLY A 335 0.07 -3.66 -11.21
N ALA A 336 1.17 -3.71 -10.46
CA ALA A 336 2.48 -3.28 -10.92
C ALA A 336 2.95 -4.10 -12.15
N ALA A 337 2.76 -5.42 -12.15
CA ALA A 337 3.13 -6.25 -13.29
C ALA A 337 2.31 -5.91 -14.55
N MET A 338 1.01 -5.63 -14.40
CA MET A 338 0.15 -5.13 -15.48
C MET A 338 0.65 -3.78 -16.02
N LEU A 339 1.11 -2.88 -15.14
CA LEU A 339 1.71 -1.61 -15.56
C LEU A 339 3.02 -1.82 -16.32
N ALA A 340 3.91 -2.69 -15.83
CA ALA A 340 5.17 -3.02 -16.50
C ALA A 340 4.91 -3.47 -17.95
N TRP A 341 3.89 -4.31 -18.14
CA TRP A 341 3.48 -4.79 -19.45
C TRP A 341 2.86 -3.69 -20.32
N ASN A 342 1.91 -2.91 -19.78
CA ASN A 342 1.24 -1.83 -20.51
C ASN A 342 2.22 -0.78 -21.01
N TYR A 343 3.21 -0.39 -20.20
CA TYR A 343 4.22 0.55 -20.63
C TYR A 343 5.17 -0.05 -21.66
N TYR A 344 5.51 -1.34 -21.53
CA TYR A 344 6.33 -2.04 -22.51
C TYR A 344 5.70 -2.11 -23.90
N LEU A 345 4.38 -2.28 -23.98
CA LEU A 345 3.67 -2.28 -25.27
C LEU A 345 3.57 -0.89 -25.92
N LYS A 346 3.68 0.19 -25.15
CA LYS A 346 3.60 1.59 -25.63
C LYS A 346 4.95 2.16 -26.08
N ALA A 347 6.06 1.54 -25.68
CA ALA A 347 7.42 1.92 -26.03
C ALA A 347 7.84 1.38 -27.41
#